data_AF-A0AAF3F208-F1
#
_entry.id   AF-A0AAF3F208-F1
#
_cell.length_a   1.000
_cell.length_b   1.000
_cell.length_c   1.000
_cell.angle_alpha   90.00
_cell.angle_beta   90.00
_cell.angle_gamma   90.00
#
_symmetry.space_group_name_H-M   'P 1'
#
loop_
_entity.id
_entity.type
_entity.pdbx_description
1 polymer ?
#
loop_
_entity_poly.entity_id
_entity_poly.type
_entity_poly.pdbx_seq_one_letter_code
_entity_poly.pdbx_strand_id
1 'polypeptide(L)'
;MTTKKPPAKEVPEVVYDDKGSNQKEKMAQEITIHRDLCHPHVVRLDGYFEDPDNIYILLELCPRRSLMELHKRRGALTPPEARYMTLQIAEGIEYLHARAIIHRDLKLGNQVFWVKIGDFGLATTMEKGDDRKKTLCGTPNYIAPEVLEKTGHAFEVDVWALGCILYTLLVGTPPFETKSLQETYRRIKSNQYRIPSTIGNTAAKVIRELLAANPASRPKIAEVKKYAYFAEYTPTHLPTSCLTLPPKFSKMSSDCYAQELFNKLRATLLKGGTRNIAPIEDLAEAPECMPVFWVSKWVDYSDKYGIGYQLCDNSVGVLYNDNSRLVLDAAGLNLQYVERDNYEEYFMMNKDLERMKHLEKKTTLLKFFRDYMNQHLLKAGEKFAPKEGDELARLPCLRSWFRTGSAIVLHLTNGTLQKNT
;
A
#
# COMPACT_ATOMS: atom_id res chain seq x y z
N MET A 1 26.74 -2.86 -10.43
CA MET A 1 26.23 -2.75 -9.05
C MET A 1 25.59 -1.39 -8.90
N THR A 2 24.33 -1.24 -9.29
CA THR A 2 23.58 0.02 -9.15
C THR A 2 22.50 -0.23 -8.12
N THR A 3 22.73 0.33 -6.93
CA THR A 3 21.81 0.34 -5.80
C THR A 3 20.51 1.03 -6.24
N LYS A 4 19.41 0.28 -6.28
CA LYS A 4 18.05 0.84 -6.34
C LYS A 4 17.97 1.95 -5.29
N LYS A 5 17.53 3.16 -5.64
CA LYS A 5 17.23 4.20 -4.65
C LYS A 5 16.20 3.60 -3.67
N PRO A 6 16.49 3.53 -2.37
CA PRO A 6 15.51 3.10 -1.38
C PRO A 6 14.30 4.05 -1.42
N PRO A 7 13.10 3.61 -1.01
CA PRO A 7 12.00 4.53 -0.80
C PRO A 7 12.40 5.57 0.26
N ALA A 8 12.62 6.79 -0.19
CA ALA A 8 12.90 7.92 0.67
C ALA A 8 11.63 8.76 0.77
N LYS A 9 11.25 9.14 1.98
CA LYS A 9 10.27 10.22 2.20
C LYS A 9 11.00 11.52 1.92
N GLU A 10 10.66 12.19 0.82
CA GLU A 10 11.16 13.52 0.48
C GLU A 10 10.26 14.55 1.16
N VAL A 11 10.84 15.39 2.03
CA VAL A 11 10.12 16.46 2.71
C VAL A 11 10.75 17.78 2.25
N PRO A 12 10.05 18.59 1.44
CA PRO A 12 10.62 19.84 0.95
C PRO A 12 10.85 20.83 2.09
N GLU A 13 11.96 21.57 2.05
CA GLU A 13 12.16 22.75 2.89
C GLU A 13 11.02 23.76 2.68
N VAL A 14 10.39 24.17 3.77
CA VAL A 14 9.46 25.30 3.76
C VAL A 14 10.28 26.57 3.90
N VAL A 15 10.16 27.47 2.91
CA VAL A 15 10.81 28.79 2.88
C VAL A 15 10.64 29.52 4.21
N TYR A 16 11.78 29.92 4.79
CA TYR A 16 11.93 30.42 6.15
C TYR A 16 11.21 31.76 6.40
N ASP A 17 10.24 31.72 7.30
CA ASP A 17 9.82 32.84 8.16
C ASP A 17 9.97 32.36 9.62
N ASP A 18 10.09 33.26 10.60
CA ASP A 18 10.59 33.10 12.00
C ASP A 18 9.97 31.96 12.89
N LYS A 19 9.15 31.08 12.31
CA LYS A 19 8.61 29.83 12.88
C LYS A 19 9.46 28.57 12.59
N GLY A 20 10.59 28.69 11.86
CA GLY A 20 11.38 27.57 11.33
C GLY A 20 12.17 26.71 12.32
N SER A 21 12.59 27.24 13.48
CA SER A 21 13.40 26.49 14.46
C SER A 21 12.68 25.25 15.02
N ASN A 22 11.38 25.36 15.23
CA ASN A 22 10.54 24.33 15.85
C ASN A 22 10.27 23.13 14.93
N GLN A 23 10.40 23.27 13.60
CA GLN A 23 10.23 22.14 12.67
C GLN A 23 11.46 21.25 12.60
N LYS A 24 12.66 21.84 12.60
CA LYS A 24 13.93 21.09 12.61
C LYS A 24 14.08 20.27 13.89
N GLU A 25 13.70 20.84 15.03
CA GLU A 25 13.65 20.14 16.32
C GLU A 25 12.68 18.96 16.31
N LYS A 26 11.49 19.11 15.71
CA LYS A 26 10.53 18.01 15.56
C LYS A 26 11.07 16.88 14.69
N MET A 27 11.72 17.20 13.58
CA MET A 27 12.35 16.17 12.72
C MET A 27 13.50 15.46 13.43
N ALA A 28 14.36 16.19 14.15
CA ALA A 28 15.42 15.59 14.94
C ALA A 28 14.87 14.66 16.02
N GLN A 29 13.76 15.03 16.66
CA GLN A 29 13.06 14.20 17.63
C GLN A 29 12.48 12.93 16.98
N GLU A 30 11.84 13.03 15.81
CA GLU A 30 11.33 11.88 15.05
C GLU A 30 12.45 10.88 14.73
N ILE A 31 13.57 11.37 14.18
CA ILE A 31 14.74 10.54 13.86
C ILE A 31 15.29 9.88 15.13
N THR A 32 15.42 10.64 16.23
CA THR A 32 15.97 10.14 17.50
C THR A 32 15.11 9.03 18.09
N ILE A 33 13.79 9.19 18.09
CA ILE A 33 12.85 8.18 18.61
C ILE A 33 12.86 6.94 17.71
N HIS A 34 12.90 7.13 16.39
CA HIS A 34 12.71 6.06 15.42
C HIS A 34 13.96 5.22 15.17
N ARG A 35 15.16 5.81 15.30
CA ARG A 35 16.44 5.15 14.98
C ARG A 35 16.65 3.81 15.68
N ASP A 36 16.26 3.71 16.94
CA ASP A 36 16.54 2.54 17.78
C ASP A 36 15.36 1.53 17.79
N LEU A 37 14.34 1.75 16.96
CA LEU A 37 13.16 0.87 16.87
C LEU A 37 13.39 -0.26 15.87
N CYS A 38 13.25 -1.49 16.38
CA CYS A 38 13.33 -2.72 15.61
C CYS A 38 12.28 -3.70 16.11
N HIS A 39 11.18 -3.81 15.37
CA HIS A 39 10.07 -4.71 15.66
C HIS A 39 9.34 -5.10 14.36
N PRO A 40 8.80 -6.34 14.21
CA PRO A 40 8.08 -6.74 13.01
C PRO A 40 6.92 -5.80 12.64
N HIS A 41 6.25 -5.25 13.66
CA HIS A 41 5.09 -4.35 13.54
C HIS A 41 5.43 -2.86 13.72
N VAL A 42 6.70 -2.49 13.50
CA VAL A 42 7.15 -1.09 13.43
C VAL A 42 7.96 -0.93 12.13
N VAL A 43 7.74 0.14 11.39
CA VAL A 43 8.54 0.48 10.20
C VAL A 43 9.97 0.68 10.66
N ARG A 44 10.97 0.06 10.02
CA ARG A 44 12.37 0.30 10.37
C ARG A 44 12.87 1.60 9.73
N LEU A 45 13.66 2.36 10.48
CA LEU A 45 14.48 3.46 9.96
C LEU A 45 15.83 2.88 9.55
N ASP A 46 16.13 2.88 8.25
CA ASP A 46 17.38 2.36 7.71
C ASP A 46 18.51 3.41 7.74
N GLY A 47 18.18 4.70 7.76
CA GLY A 47 19.14 5.79 7.90
C GLY A 47 18.53 7.17 7.65
N TYR A 48 19.34 8.22 7.75
CA TYR A 48 19.00 9.57 7.31
C TYR A 48 20.24 10.30 6.81
N PHE A 49 20.06 11.31 5.96
CA PHE A 49 21.10 12.23 5.52
C PHE A 49 20.48 13.59 5.18
N GLU A 50 21.29 14.63 5.05
CA GLU A 50 20.83 15.98 4.72
C GLU A 50 21.72 16.59 3.64
N ASP A 51 21.14 17.47 2.84
CA ASP A 51 21.85 18.42 1.98
C ASP A 51 21.47 19.85 2.40
N PRO A 52 21.96 20.92 1.74
CA PRO A 52 21.64 22.29 2.12
C PRO A 52 20.14 22.64 2.11
N ASP A 53 19.34 21.89 1.34
CA ASP A 53 17.94 22.20 1.06
C ASP A 53 16.97 21.17 1.68
N ASN A 54 17.40 19.94 1.99
CA ASN A 54 16.49 18.86 2.40
C ASN A 54 17.08 17.89 3.43
N ILE A 55 16.19 17.31 4.24
CA ILE A 55 16.47 16.14 5.09
C ILE A 55 15.82 14.91 4.46
N TYR A 56 16.61 13.87 4.24
CA TYR A 56 16.21 12.61 3.65
C TYR A 56 16.17 11.53 4.73
N ILE A 57 15.00 10.91 4.91
CA ILE A 57 14.81 9.79 5.84
C ILE A 57 14.61 8.51 5.02
N LEU A 58 15.47 7.52 5.26
CA LEU A 58 15.45 6.21 4.62
C LEU A 58 14.64 5.25 5.50
N LEU A 59 13.50 4.79 4.99
CA LEU A 59 12.58 3.92 5.70
C LEU A 59 12.45 2.57 5.00
N GLU A 60 12.10 1.54 5.77
CA GLU A 60 11.76 0.22 5.24
C GLU A 60 10.67 0.34 4.17
N LEU A 61 10.93 -0.21 2.98
CA LEU A 61 9.93 -0.27 1.92
C LEU A 61 8.75 -1.11 2.39
N CYS A 62 7.60 -0.47 2.38
CA CYS A 62 6.31 -1.10 2.57
C CYS A 62 5.66 -1.28 1.18
N PRO A 63 5.90 -2.39 0.44
CA PRO A 63 5.50 -2.53 -0.97
C PRO A 63 3.99 -2.72 -1.20
N ARG A 64 3.20 -2.82 -0.13
CA ARG A 64 1.75 -3.04 -0.14
C ARG A 64 1.03 -1.81 0.42
N ARG A 65 -0.15 -1.57 -0.17
CA ARG A 65 -1.11 -0.50 0.16
C ARG A 65 -1.37 -0.36 1.67
N SER A 66 -1.71 0.86 2.11
CA SER A 66 -2.05 1.17 3.50
C SER A 66 -3.40 0.58 3.92
N LEU A 67 -3.63 0.43 5.23
CA LEU A 67 -4.92 0.03 5.81
C LEU A 67 -6.03 1.02 5.41
N MET A 68 -5.68 2.28 5.15
CA MET A 68 -6.57 3.32 4.67
C MET A 68 -7.02 3.02 3.24
N GLU A 69 -6.09 2.60 2.38
CA GLU A 69 -6.43 2.17 1.03
C GLU A 69 -7.28 0.90 1.04
N LEU A 70 -6.97 -0.07 1.90
CA LEU A 70 -7.82 -1.24 2.13
C LEU A 70 -9.21 -0.87 2.63
N HIS A 71 -9.31 0.14 3.50
CA HIS A 71 -10.57 0.61 4.03
C HIS A 71 -11.40 1.31 2.94
N LYS A 72 -10.80 2.20 2.13
CA LYS A 72 -11.48 2.90 1.02
C LYS A 72 -12.05 1.92 0.00
N ARG A 73 -11.18 1.12 -0.63
CA ARG A 73 -11.25 -0.34 -0.57
C ARG A 73 -12.58 -1.09 -0.37
N ARG A 74 -12.59 -1.73 0.79
CA ARG A 74 -13.48 -2.80 1.24
C ARG A 74 -14.58 -2.30 2.18
N GLY A 75 -14.46 -1.07 2.68
CA GLY A 75 -15.24 -0.58 3.81
C GLY A 75 -14.97 -1.40 5.06
N ALA A 76 -16.01 -2.08 5.55
CA ALA A 76 -15.92 -3.01 6.68
C ALA A 76 -15.22 -4.32 6.26
N LEU A 77 -14.31 -4.79 7.12
CA LEU A 77 -13.63 -6.06 6.99
C LEU A 77 -14.37 -7.17 7.74
N THR A 78 -14.02 -8.42 7.43
CA THR A 78 -14.52 -9.56 8.18
C THR A 78 -13.92 -9.59 9.60
N PRO A 79 -14.62 -10.13 10.61
CA PRO A 79 -14.09 -10.19 11.97
C PRO A 79 -12.71 -10.85 12.10
N PRO A 80 -12.38 -11.95 11.38
CA PRO A 80 -11.04 -12.53 11.47
C PRO A 80 -9.94 -11.64 10.85
N GLU A 81 -10.23 -10.89 9.77
CA GLU A 81 -9.29 -9.89 9.23
C GLU A 81 -9.04 -8.78 10.26
N ALA A 82 -10.11 -8.24 10.85
CA ALA A 82 -10.01 -7.19 11.86
C ALA A 82 -9.21 -7.65 13.08
N ARG A 83 -9.40 -8.89 13.55
CA ARG A 83 -8.58 -9.48 14.62
C ARG A 83 -7.11 -9.56 14.26
N TYR A 84 -6.81 -10.12 13.09
CA TYR A 84 -5.44 -10.29 12.60
C TYR A 84 -4.70 -8.96 12.60
N MET A 85 -5.30 -7.91 12.03
CA MET A 85 -4.69 -6.58 11.95
C MET A 85 -4.59 -5.91 13.32
N THR A 86 -5.64 -6.00 14.14
CA THR A 86 -5.67 -5.35 15.46
C THR A 86 -4.64 -5.95 16.41
N LEU A 87 -4.41 -7.27 16.36
CA LEU A 87 -3.38 -7.92 17.18
C LEU A 87 -1.96 -7.44 16.81
N GLN A 88 -1.66 -7.34 15.51
CA GLN A 88 -0.36 -6.84 15.06
C GLN A 88 -0.12 -5.38 15.48
N ILE A 89 -1.15 -4.53 15.37
CA ILE A 89 -1.07 -3.15 15.86
C ILE A 89 -0.85 -3.16 17.38
N ALA A 90 -1.59 -3.99 18.13
CA ALA A 90 -1.45 -4.07 19.58
C ALA A 90 -0.04 -4.52 20.00
N GLU A 91 0.56 -5.48 19.29
CA GLU A 91 1.96 -5.91 19.50
C GLU A 91 2.96 -4.79 19.21
N GLY A 92 2.75 -4.03 18.14
CA GLY A 92 3.54 -2.84 17.84
C GLY A 92 3.43 -1.76 18.93
N ILE A 93 2.23 -1.49 19.44
CA ILE A 93 2.00 -0.55 20.54
C ILE A 93 2.67 -1.06 21.82
N GLU A 94 2.52 -2.35 22.16
CA GLU A 94 3.15 -2.98 23.33
C GLU A 94 4.68 -2.80 23.29
N TYR A 95 5.29 -2.99 22.12
CA TYR A 95 6.72 -2.77 21.90
C TYR A 95 7.16 -1.32 22.17
N LEU A 96 6.39 -0.33 21.69
CA LEU A 96 6.66 1.10 21.90
C LEU A 96 6.49 1.50 23.37
N HIS A 97 5.39 1.06 24.00
CA HIS A 97 5.08 1.36 25.39
C HIS A 97 6.11 0.77 26.35
N ALA A 98 6.64 -0.42 26.06
CA ALA A 98 7.74 -1.02 26.82
C ALA A 98 9.04 -0.18 26.80
N ARG A 99 9.21 0.70 25.80
CA ARG A 99 10.31 1.66 25.67
C ARG A 99 9.95 3.07 26.11
N ALA A 100 8.81 3.23 26.79
CA ALA A 100 8.25 4.51 27.20
C ALA A 100 8.01 5.48 26.03
N ILE A 101 7.71 4.96 24.84
CA ILE A 101 7.37 5.73 23.64
C ILE A 101 5.86 5.72 23.45
N ILE A 102 5.27 6.90 23.24
CA ILE A 102 3.85 7.08 22.92
C ILE A 102 3.77 7.60 21.48
N HIS A 103 2.96 6.96 20.64
CA HIS A 103 2.88 7.28 19.22
C HIS A 103 2.03 8.53 18.94
N ARG A 104 0.87 8.66 19.59
CA ARG A 104 -0.06 9.83 19.52
C ARG A 104 -0.74 10.11 18.17
N ASP A 105 -0.29 9.51 17.06
CA ASP A 105 -0.98 9.62 15.76
C ASP A 105 -1.21 8.26 15.07
N LEU A 106 -1.65 7.26 15.86
CA LEU A 106 -2.02 5.97 15.27
C LEU A 106 -3.27 6.14 14.40
N LYS A 107 -3.11 5.83 13.12
CA LYS A 107 -4.14 5.91 12.08
C LYS A 107 -4.01 4.70 11.15
N LEU A 108 -4.98 4.52 10.25
CA LEU A 108 -4.97 3.46 9.22
C LEU A 108 -3.87 3.65 8.14
N GLY A 109 -2.79 4.39 8.39
CA GLY A 109 -1.75 4.70 7.40
C GLY A 109 -0.81 3.55 7.02
N ASN A 110 -0.98 2.34 7.57
CA ASN A 110 0.06 1.30 7.59
C ASN A 110 -0.37 -0.01 6.94
N GLN A 111 0.56 -0.87 6.52
CA GLN A 111 0.28 -1.98 5.58
C GLN A 111 -0.73 -3.04 6.05
N VAL A 112 -1.40 -3.68 5.07
CA VAL A 112 -2.51 -4.64 5.27
C VAL A 112 -2.09 -6.04 5.73
N PHE A 113 -0.90 -6.52 5.39
CA PHE A 113 -0.48 -7.91 5.67
C PHE A 113 0.47 -8.05 6.85
N TRP A 114 1.31 -7.04 7.03
CA TRP A 114 2.22 -6.85 8.14
C TRP A 114 1.98 -5.43 8.61
N VAL A 115 1.02 -5.25 9.51
CA VAL A 115 0.74 -3.90 10.00
C VAL A 115 1.99 -3.41 10.70
N LYS A 116 2.57 -2.34 10.16
CA LYS A 116 3.81 -1.74 10.63
C LYS A 116 3.53 -0.31 11.04
N ILE A 117 3.64 -0.01 12.32
CA ILE A 117 3.48 1.34 12.84
C ILE A 117 4.60 2.22 12.30
N GLY A 118 4.24 3.34 11.68
CA GLY A 118 5.14 4.36 11.18
C GLY A 118 4.53 5.76 11.35
N ASP A 119 5.27 6.79 10.92
CA ASP A 119 4.94 8.21 11.11
C ASP A 119 5.11 8.68 12.57
N PHE A 120 6.37 8.73 13.02
CA PHE A 120 6.76 9.08 14.39
C PHE A 120 6.87 10.60 14.61
N GLY A 121 6.45 11.44 13.66
CA GLY A 121 6.56 12.90 13.75
C GLY A 121 5.78 13.54 14.90
N LEU A 122 4.83 12.80 15.49
CA LEU A 122 4.13 13.16 16.72
C LEU A 122 4.47 12.26 17.91
N ALA A 123 5.42 11.33 17.79
CA ALA A 123 5.80 10.47 18.90
C ALA A 123 6.53 11.24 20.01
N THR A 124 6.55 10.70 21.23
CA THR A 124 7.32 11.27 22.35
C THR A 124 7.76 10.17 23.30
N THR A 125 8.89 10.40 23.97
CA THR A 125 9.31 9.60 25.12
C THR A 125 8.74 10.20 26.41
N MET A 126 8.40 9.35 27.38
CA MET A 126 8.08 9.79 28.74
C MET A 126 9.38 9.92 29.54
N GLU A 127 9.69 11.11 30.03
CA GLU A 127 10.80 11.31 30.96
C GLU A 127 10.38 10.91 32.39
N LYS A 128 11.28 10.28 33.15
CA LYS A 128 11.02 9.88 34.54
C LYS A 128 10.84 11.12 35.41
N GLY A 129 9.59 11.46 35.70
CA GLY A 129 9.22 12.57 36.59
C GLY A 129 8.50 13.74 35.90
N ASP A 130 8.24 13.66 34.60
CA ASP A 130 7.59 14.76 33.86
C ASP A 130 6.07 14.66 33.86
N ASP A 131 5.44 15.82 34.04
CA ASP A 131 4.00 16.03 34.04
C ASP A 131 3.41 15.76 32.65
N ARG A 132 2.22 15.17 32.67
CA ARG A 132 1.45 14.78 31.47
C ARG A 132 1.53 15.83 30.34
N LYS A 133 1.94 15.42 29.13
CA LYS A 133 2.14 16.33 27.99
C LYS A 133 0.81 16.96 27.53
N LYS A 134 0.77 18.29 27.36
CA LYS A 134 -0.46 19.09 27.10
C LYS A 134 -0.67 19.53 25.65
N THR A 135 0.19 19.12 24.71
CA THR A 135 0.12 19.55 23.30
C THR A 135 -1.05 18.88 22.58
N LEU A 136 -1.89 19.68 21.90
CA LEU A 136 -2.96 19.19 21.04
C LEU A 136 -2.36 18.73 19.70
N CYS A 137 -2.26 17.42 19.48
CA CYS A 137 -1.75 16.83 18.25
C CYS A 137 -2.48 15.51 17.93
N GLY A 138 -2.52 15.13 16.66
CA GLY A 138 -3.13 13.89 16.15
C GLY A 138 -4.20 14.11 15.10
N THR A 139 -4.52 13.05 14.35
CA THR A 139 -5.57 13.05 13.34
C THR A 139 -6.96 13.09 14.00
N PRO A 140 -7.88 13.98 13.58
CA PRO A 140 -9.16 14.19 14.26
C PRO A 140 -10.04 12.95 14.48
N ASN A 141 -9.95 11.94 13.61
CA ASN A 141 -10.77 10.73 13.69
C ASN A 141 -10.32 9.74 14.77
N TYR A 142 -9.11 9.89 15.30
CA TYR A 142 -8.49 8.95 16.26
C TYR A 142 -8.04 9.63 17.55
N ILE A 143 -8.30 10.93 17.69
CA ILE A 143 -7.90 11.73 18.86
C ILE A 143 -8.72 11.32 20.09
N ALA A 144 -8.05 11.14 21.23
CA ALA A 144 -8.68 10.78 22.50
C ALA A 144 -9.29 12.02 23.20
N PRO A 145 -10.36 11.87 24.00
CA PRO A 145 -11.05 12.99 24.63
C PRO A 145 -10.14 13.83 25.54
N GLU A 146 -9.25 13.19 26.29
CA GLU A 146 -8.28 13.86 27.14
C GLU A 146 -7.37 14.79 26.32
N VAL A 147 -7.01 14.41 25.07
CA VAL A 147 -6.18 15.21 24.16
C VAL A 147 -6.85 16.52 23.82
N LEU A 148 -8.18 16.50 23.65
CA LEU A 148 -8.99 17.69 23.42
C LEU A 148 -9.14 18.57 24.67
N GLU A 149 -9.04 17.98 25.86
CA GLU A 149 -9.21 18.66 27.15
C GLU A 149 -7.89 19.17 27.75
N LYS A 150 -6.74 18.82 27.15
CA LYS A 150 -5.39 19.21 27.62
C LYS A 150 -5.11 18.80 29.08
N THR A 151 -5.80 17.79 29.58
CA THR A 151 -5.64 17.21 30.93
C THR A 151 -4.39 16.30 31.05
N GLY A 152 -3.67 16.20 29.94
CA GLY A 152 -2.38 15.57 29.79
C GLY A 152 -2.47 14.07 29.50
N HIS A 153 -1.55 13.58 28.66
CA HIS A 153 -1.68 12.28 27.99
C HIS A 153 -0.54 11.34 28.34
N ALA A 154 -0.86 10.06 28.52
CA ALA A 154 0.12 8.99 28.62
C ALA A 154 -0.22 7.87 27.62
N PHE A 155 0.05 6.62 27.94
CA PHE A 155 -0.05 5.47 27.04
C PHE A 155 -1.48 5.17 26.56
N GLU A 156 -2.49 5.66 27.26
CA GLU A 156 -3.91 5.36 27.03
C GLU A 156 -4.45 5.97 25.74
N VAL A 157 -3.79 6.99 25.18
CA VAL A 157 -4.20 7.61 23.90
C VAL A 157 -4.03 6.65 22.73
N ASP A 158 -2.97 5.83 22.74
CA ASP A 158 -2.73 4.82 21.72
C ASP A 158 -3.75 3.67 21.82
N VAL A 159 -4.20 3.37 23.05
CA VAL A 159 -5.26 2.38 23.32
C VAL A 159 -6.61 2.86 22.79
N TRP A 160 -6.93 4.15 22.95
CA TRP A 160 -8.11 4.77 22.34
C TRP A 160 -8.04 4.70 20.81
N ALA A 161 -6.90 5.07 20.23
CA ALA A 161 -6.70 5.02 18.79
C ALA A 161 -6.87 3.59 18.24
N LEU A 162 -6.37 2.56 18.95
CA LEU A 162 -6.61 1.16 18.63
C LEU A 162 -8.10 0.81 18.66
N GLY A 163 -8.86 1.34 19.63
CA GLY A 163 -10.31 1.20 19.71
C GLY A 163 -11.03 1.80 18.50
N CYS A 164 -10.63 3.02 18.09
CA CYS A 164 -11.15 3.66 16.89
C CYS A 164 -10.82 2.84 15.63
N ILE A 165 -9.59 2.35 15.51
CA ILE A 165 -9.17 1.48 14.40
C ILE A 165 -10.03 0.21 14.35
N LEU A 166 -10.17 -0.53 15.47
CA LEU A 166 -10.97 -1.75 15.51
C LEU A 166 -12.44 -1.48 15.13
N TYR A 167 -13.01 -0.38 15.64
CA TYR A 167 -14.36 0.05 15.24
C TYR A 167 -14.42 0.29 13.72
N THR A 168 -13.48 1.05 13.16
CA THR A 168 -13.47 1.37 11.72
C THR A 168 -13.29 0.13 10.85
N LEU A 169 -12.43 -0.82 11.26
CA LEU A 169 -12.24 -2.07 10.55
C LEU A 169 -13.52 -2.92 10.54
N LEU A 170 -14.32 -2.91 11.61
CA LEU A 170 -15.53 -3.73 11.72
C LEU A 170 -16.79 -3.06 11.18
N VAL A 171 -16.92 -1.75 11.35
CA VAL A 171 -18.13 -0.98 11.01
C VAL A 171 -18.03 -0.36 9.62
N GLY A 172 -16.81 -0.10 9.13
CA GLY A 172 -16.58 0.53 7.83
C GLY A 172 -16.61 2.06 7.86
N THR A 173 -16.79 2.69 9.02
CA THR A 173 -16.63 4.14 9.22
C THR A 173 -16.00 4.43 10.60
N PRO A 174 -15.36 5.59 10.83
CA PRO A 174 -14.88 5.98 12.15
C PRO A 174 -16.01 6.22 13.17
N PRO A 175 -15.80 5.93 14.47
CA PRO A 175 -16.87 5.96 15.47
C PRO A 175 -17.49 7.35 15.69
N PHE A 176 -16.71 8.40 15.52
CA PHE A 176 -17.12 9.78 15.79
C PHE A 176 -17.23 10.64 14.53
N GLU A 177 -17.11 10.05 13.33
CA GLU A 177 -17.10 10.80 12.08
C GLU A 177 -18.40 11.57 11.87
N THR A 178 -18.25 12.86 11.50
CA THR A 178 -19.36 13.75 11.12
C THR A 178 -18.93 14.70 10.01
N LYS A 179 -19.87 15.48 9.48
CA LYS A 179 -19.61 16.49 8.44
C LYS A 179 -18.80 17.70 8.93
N SER A 180 -18.68 17.89 10.24
CA SER A 180 -17.99 19.04 10.84
C SER A 180 -16.99 18.59 11.88
N LEU A 181 -15.76 19.09 11.77
CA LEU A 181 -14.70 18.79 12.73
C LEU A 181 -15.09 19.15 14.18
N GLN A 182 -15.80 20.27 14.36
CA GLN A 182 -16.28 20.71 15.67
C GLN A 182 -17.30 19.74 16.26
N GLU A 183 -18.18 19.18 15.42
CA GLU A 183 -19.17 18.20 15.84
C GLU A 183 -18.51 16.85 16.16
N THR A 184 -17.50 16.44 15.39
CA THR A 184 -16.67 15.27 15.69
C THR A 184 -16.02 15.41 17.07
N TYR A 185 -15.41 16.57 17.37
CA TYR A 185 -14.85 16.83 18.71
C TYR A 185 -15.90 16.84 19.82
N ARG A 186 -17.10 17.38 19.55
CA ARG A 186 -18.21 17.34 20.51
C ARG A 186 -18.60 15.90 20.85
N ARG A 187 -18.71 15.03 19.83
CA ARG A 187 -19.03 13.61 20.02
C ARG A 187 -17.92 12.85 20.76
N ILE A 188 -16.66 13.15 20.50
CA ILE A 188 -15.54 12.55 21.22
C ILE A 188 -15.62 12.92 22.71
N LYS A 189 -15.82 14.20 23.04
CA LYS A 189 -15.95 14.67 24.43
C LYS A 189 -17.16 14.09 25.15
N SER A 190 -18.30 13.94 24.48
CA SER A 190 -19.50 13.32 25.06
C SER A 190 -19.51 11.78 24.96
N ASN A 191 -18.44 11.18 24.43
CA ASN A 191 -18.31 9.76 24.12
C ASN A 191 -19.52 9.18 23.34
N GLN A 192 -20.02 9.95 22.36
CA GLN A 192 -21.21 9.64 21.60
C GLN A 192 -20.88 8.93 20.28
N TYR A 193 -20.96 7.60 20.29
CA TYR A 193 -20.89 6.73 19.11
C TYR A 193 -21.88 5.56 19.25
N ARG A 194 -22.16 4.83 18.17
CA ARG A 194 -23.09 3.70 18.18
C ARG A 194 -22.48 2.47 17.53
N ILE A 195 -22.38 1.39 18.28
CA ILE A 195 -21.99 0.08 17.73
C ILE A 195 -23.23 -0.57 17.10
N PRO A 196 -23.21 -0.93 15.80
CA PRO A 196 -24.31 -1.65 15.16
C PRO A 196 -24.56 -3.02 15.83
N SER A 197 -25.81 -3.48 15.86
CA SER A 197 -26.18 -4.80 16.42
C SER A 197 -25.63 -5.98 15.62
N THR A 198 -25.14 -5.74 14.39
CA THR A 198 -24.44 -6.71 13.56
C THR A 198 -23.05 -7.06 14.10
N ILE A 199 -22.48 -6.22 14.97
CA ILE A 199 -21.20 -6.48 15.63
C ILE A 199 -21.43 -7.39 16.83
N GLY A 200 -20.74 -8.54 16.85
CA GLY A 200 -20.86 -9.53 17.92
C GLY A 200 -20.52 -8.96 19.30
N ASN A 201 -21.14 -9.52 20.35
CA ASN A 201 -20.99 -9.05 21.72
C ASN A 201 -19.53 -9.02 22.22
N THR A 202 -18.71 -9.98 21.80
CA THR A 202 -17.29 -10.05 22.14
C THR A 202 -16.52 -8.86 21.58
N ALA A 203 -16.70 -8.56 20.29
CA ALA A 203 -16.10 -7.41 19.62
C ALA A 203 -16.61 -6.07 20.20
N ALA A 204 -17.93 -5.96 20.40
CA ALA A 204 -18.54 -4.77 20.96
C ALA A 204 -18.05 -4.47 22.38
N LYS A 205 -17.78 -5.51 23.19
CA LYS A 205 -17.18 -5.35 24.53
C LYS A 205 -15.78 -4.74 24.44
N VAL A 206 -14.91 -5.28 23.59
CA VAL A 206 -13.55 -4.73 23.38
C VAL A 206 -13.61 -3.27 22.94
N ILE A 207 -14.44 -2.95 21.96
CA ILE A 207 -14.60 -1.57 21.47
C ILE A 207 -15.01 -0.63 22.61
N ARG A 208 -15.99 -1.01 23.45
CA ARG A 208 -16.46 -0.15 24.56
C ARG A 208 -15.38 0.11 25.60
N GLU A 209 -14.57 -0.88 25.91
CA GLU A 209 -13.51 -0.75 26.92
C GLU A 209 -12.30 0.04 26.39
N LEU A 210 -11.94 -0.13 25.10
CA LEU A 210 -10.90 0.70 24.47
C LEU A 210 -11.35 2.16 24.28
N LEU A 211 -12.64 2.39 23.98
CA LEU A 211 -13.25 3.72 23.80
C LEU A 211 -13.93 4.23 25.10
N ALA A 212 -13.37 3.89 26.25
CA ALA A 212 -13.79 4.49 27.51
C ALA A 212 -13.34 5.96 27.59
N ALA A 213 -14.25 6.88 27.92
CA ALA A 213 -13.95 8.31 28.02
C ALA A 213 -12.87 8.59 29.07
N ASN A 214 -12.95 7.92 30.23
CA ASN A 214 -11.92 7.98 31.25
C ASN A 214 -10.71 7.13 30.84
N PRO A 215 -9.50 7.71 30.67
CA PRO A 215 -8.31 6.97 30.27
C PRO A 215 -7.96 5.83 31.24
N ALA A 216 -8.16 6.03 32.55
CA ALA A 216 -7.86 5.04 33.58
C ALA A 216 -8.79 3.82 33.54
N SER A 217 -9.94 3.92 32.84
CA SER A 217 -10.86 2.80 32.63
C SER A 217 -10.49 1.95 31.42
N ARG A 218 -9.53 2.39 30.59
CA ARG A 218 -9.05 1.61 29.44
C ARG A 218 -8.07 0.53 29.90
N PRO A 219 -8.06 -0.64 29.26
CA PRO A 219 -7.09 -1.69 29.58
C PRO A 219 -5.67 -1.25 29.20
N LYS A 220 -4.68 -1.80 29.89
CA LYS A 220 -3.29 -1.73 29.40
C LYS A 220 -3.16 -2.52 28.10
N ILE A 221 -2.28 -2.08 27.21
CA ILE A 221 -2.12 -2.71 25.89
C ILE A 221 -1.83 -4.22 25.97
N ALA A 222 -1.02 -4.65 26.95
CA ALA A 222 -0.69 -6.06 27.19
C ALA A 222 -1.91 -6.94 27.55
N GLU A 223 -2.99 -6.34 28.05
CA GLU A 223 -4.24 -7.03 28.40
C GLU A 223 -5.19 -7.19 27.20
N VAL A 224 -5.04 -6.37 26.15
CA VAL A 224 -5.96 -6.34 25.00
C VAL A 224 -6.02 -7.69 24.28
N LYS A 225 -4.88 -8.37 24.11
CA LYS A 225 -4.82 -9.70 23.49
C LYS A 225 -5.54 -10.80 24.28
N LYS A 226 -5.87 -10.57 25.56
CA LYS A 226 -6.53 -11.55 26.44
C LYS A 226 -8.06 -11.54 26.35
N TYR A 227 -8.66 -10.59 25.62
CA TYR A 227 -10.11 -10.54 25.48
C TYR A 227 -10.63 -11.72 24.67
N ALA A 228 -11.82 -12.22 25.05
CA ALA A 228 -12.48 -13.35 24.38
C ALA A 228 -12.63 -13.15 22.86
N TYR A 229 -12.79 -11.90 22.40
CA TYR A 229 -12.82 -11.58 20.98
C TYR A 229 -11.58 -12.12 20.24
N PHE A 230 -10.38 -11.93 20.79
CA PHE A 230 -9.12 -12.35 20.16
C PHE A 230 -8.80 -13.84 20.34
N ALA A 231 -9.52 -14.54 21.23
CA ALA A 231 -9.46 -16.00 21.35
C ALA A 231 -10.26 -16.72 20.26
N GLU A 232 -11.13 -16.02 19.53
CA GLU A 232 -11.82 -16.56 18.36
C GLU A 232 -10.87 -16.76 17.17
N TYR A 233 -11.34 -17.48 16.14
CA TYR A 233 -10.53 -17.77 14.95
C TYR A 233 -9.87 -16.51 14.38
N THR A 234 -8.54 -16.54 14.30
CA THR A 234 -7.68 -15.51 13.72
C THR A 234 -6.74 -16.19 12.73
N PRO A 235 -6.71 -15.77 11.46
CA PRO A 235 -5.82 -16.38 10.48
C PRO A 235 -4.36 -16.12 10.84
N THR A 236 -3.45 -17.02 10.48
CA THR A 236 -1.99 -16.81 10.67
C THR A 236 -1.39 -15.94 9.57
N HIS A 237 -2.07 -15.84 8.43
CA HIS A 237 -1.72 -14.98 7.31
C HIS A 237 -2.98 -14.63 6.51
N LEU A 238 -2.98 -13.47 5.88
CA LEU A 238 -4.01 -13.10 4.91
C LEU A 238 -3.44 -13.27 3.49
N PRO A 239 -4.18 -13.82 2.53
CA PRO A 239 -3.79 -13.84 1.12
C PRO A 239 -3.88 -12.46 0.50
N THR A 240 -3.06 -12.15 -0.51
CA THR A 240 -3.04 -10.83 -1.17
C THR A 240 -4.42 -10.39 -1.70
N SER A 241 -5.27 -11.35 -2.07
CA SER A 241 -6.67 -11.11 -2.45
C SER A 241 -7.52 -10.43 -1.38
N CYS A 242 -7.15 -10.46 -0.10
CA CYS A 242 -7.82 -9.72 0.97
C CYS A 242 -7.74 -8.20 0.79
N LEU A 243 -6.78 -7.68 0.01
CA LEU A 243 -6.75 -6.26 -0.36
C LEU A 243 -8.03 -5.79 -1.05
N THR A 244 -8.72 -6.73 -1.67
CA THR A 244 -9.72 -6.41 -2.68
C THR A 244 -11.04 -7.13 -2.46
N LEU A 245 -10.98 -8.38 -1.99
CA LEU A 245 -12.14 -9.24 -1.81
C LEU A 245 -12.20 -9.77 -0.37
N PRO A 246 -13.41 -9.88 0.22
CA PRO A 246 -13.57 -10.55 1.50
C PRO A 246 -13.10 -12.00 1.44
N PRO A 247 -12.18 -12.43 2.32
CA PRO A 247 -11.76 -13.81 2.40
C PRO A 247 -12.93 -14.68 2.85
N LYS A 248 -13.11 -15.79 2.15
CA LYS A 248 -13.96 -16.88 2.62
C LYS A 248 -13.07 -17.79 3.45
N PHE A 249 -13.07 -17.59 4.77
CA PHE A 249 -12.49 -18.54 5.70
C PHE A 249 -13.42 -19.76 5.75
N SER A 250 -13.30 -20.65 4.77
CA SER A 250 -13.95 -21.95 4.85
C SER A 250 -13.48 -22.61 6.14
N LYS A 251 -14.43 -23.10 6.96
CA LYS A 251 -14.10 -24.25 7.82
C LYS A 251 -13.49 -25.24 6.85
N MET A 252 -12.23 -25.62 7.02
CA MET A 252 -11.65 -26.66 6.19
C MET A 252 -12.58 -27.88 6.30
N SER A 253 -13.47 -28.08 5.31
CA SER A 253 -13.79 -29.44 4.94
C SER A 253 -12.46 -30.01 4.49
N SER A 254 -12.21 -31.24 4.89
CA SER A 254 -11.08 -32.04 4.46
C SER A 254 -11.17 -32.30 2.95
N ASP A 255 -11.05 -31.26 2.13
CA ASP A 255 -10.94 -31.36 0.68
C ASP A 255 -9.49 -31.70 0.38
N CYS A 256 -9.14 -32.95 0.67
CA CYS A 256 -7.87 -33.61 0.39
C CYS A 256 -7.42 -33.41 -1.08
N TYR A 257 -8.37 -33.18 -1.98
CA TYR A 257 -8.13 -32.94 -3.40
C TYR A 257 -7.42 -31.63 -3.73
N ALA A 258 -7.67 -30.53 -2.99
CA ALA A 258 -7.00 -29.25 -3.27
C ALA A 258 -5.54 -29.28 -2.81
N GLN A 259 -5.27 -29.91 -1.66
CA GLN A 259 -3.92 -30.12 -1.17
C GLN A 259 -3.14 -31.10 -2.06
N GLU A 260 -3.79 -32.18 -2.52
CA GLU A 260 -3.19 -33.08 -3.52
C GLU A 260 -2.89 -32.37 -4.84
N LEU A 261 -3.80 -31.53 -5.33
CA LEU A 261 -3.59 -30.77 -6.57
C LEU A 261 -2.44 -29.78 -6.42
N PHE A 262 -2.37 -29.05 -5.29
CA PHE A 262 -1.26 -28.17 -4.97
C PHE A 262 0.07 -28.93 -4.90
N ASN A 263 0.08 -30.08 -4.23
CA ASN A 263 1.27 -30.94 -4.12
C ASN A 263 1.70 -31.49 -5.49
N LYS A 264 0.75 -31.90 -6.34
CA LYS A 264 1.02 -32.36 -7.72
C LYS A 264 1.54 -31.24 -8.60
N LEU A 265 0.95 -30.03 -8.52
CA LEU A 265 1.44 -28.84 -9.24
C LEU A 265 2.85 -28.47 -8.79
N ARG A 266 3.09 -28.41 -7.47
CA ARG A 266 4.41 -28.12 -6.90
C ARG A 266 5.45 -29.18 -7.32
N ALA A 267 5.11 -30.46 -7.25
CA ALA A 267 6.00 -31.54 -7.68
C ALA A 267 6.29 -31.49 -9.19
N THR A 268 5.34 -31.04 -10.01
CA THR A 268 5.52 -30.89 -11.46
C THR A 268 6.40 -29.67 -11.77
N LEU A 269 6.17 -28.55 -11.09
CA LEU A 269 6.98 -27.33 -11.21
C LEU A 269 8.43 -27.54 -10.75
N LEU A 270 8.66 -28.39 -9.74
CA LEU A 270 10.00 -28.75 -9.25
C LEU A 270 10.71 -29.80 -10.11
N LYS A 271 9.99 -30.57 -10.94
CA LYS A 271 10.57 -31.56 -11.87
C LYS A 271 11.11 -30.94 -13.16
N GLY A 272 10.65 -29.74 -13.52
CA GLY A 272 11.33 -28.93 -14.53
C GLY A 272 12.52 -28.24 -13.88
N GLY A 273 13.75 -28.56 -14.30
CA GLY A 273 14.98 -28.01 -13.73
C GLY A 273 14.85 -26.52 -13.44
N THR A 274 14.99 -26.16 -12.17
CA THR A 274 14.90 -24.77 -11.70
C THR A 274 16.03 -23.97 -12.32
N ARG A 275 15.73 -23.25 -13.41
CA ARG A 275 16.41 -21.99 -13.65
C ARG A 275 16.00 -21.07 -12.51
N ASN A 276 16.97 -20.47 -11.83
CA ASN A 276 16.73 -19.44 -10.82
C ASN A 276 16.02 -18.26 -11.50
N ILE A 277 14.70 -18.32 -11.57
CA ILE A 277 13.86 -17.16 -11.85
C ILE A 277 13.85 -16.42 -10.52
N ALA A 278 14.43 -15.21 -10.48
CA ALA A 278 14.25 -14.31 -9.35
C ALA A 278 12.74 -14.24 -9.03
N PRO A 279 12.34 -14.22 -7.75
CA PRO A 279 10.93 -14.09 -7.41
C PRO A 279 10.37 -12.89 -8.17
N ILE A 280 9.42 -13.12 -9.08
CA ILE A 280 8.63 -12.03 -9.63
C ILE A 280 7.84 -11.52 -8.42
N GLU A 281 8.30 -10.43 -7.82
CA GLU A 281 7.69 -9.80 -6.63
C GLU A 281 6.25 -9.26 -6.92
N ASP A 282 5.72 -9.51 -8.11
CA ASP A 282 4.66 -8.73 -8.73
C ASP A 282 3.45 -9.58 -9.14
N LEU A 283 2.97 -10.46 -8.25
CA LEU A 283 1.73 -11.21 -8.48
C LEU A 283 0.86 -11.27 -7.22
N ALA A 284 0.01 -10.25 -7.07
CA ALA A 284 -1.45 -10.44 -6.89
C ALA A 284 -2.15 -9.12 -6.52
N GLU A 285 -2.19 -8.13 -7.40
CA GLU A 285 -3.28 -7.15 -7.35
C GLU A 285 -4.54 -7.84 -7.92
N ALA A 286 -5.72 -7.66 -7.31
CA ALA A 286 -6.92 -8.23 -7.92
C ALA A 286 -7.25 -7.49 -9.23
N PRO A 287 -7.84 -8.17 -10.24
CA PRO A 287 -8.04 -7.61 -11.59
C PRO A 287 -8.79 -6.27 -11.63
N GLU A 288 -9.66 -6.06 -10.64
CA GLU A 288 -10.51 -4.90 -10.37
C GLU A 288 -9.76 -3.70 -9.74
N CYS A 289 -8.49 -3.87 -9.39
CA CYS A 289 -7.64 -2.92 -8.66
C CYS A 289 -6.52 -2.32 -9.52
N MET A 290 -6.27 -2.96 -10.66
CA MET A 290 -5.37 -2.47 -11.70
C MET A 290 -6.15 -1.52 -12.60
N PRO A 291 -5.56 -0.40 -13.05
CA PRO A 291 -6.16 0.37 -14.12
C PRO A 291 -6.41 -0.58 -15.29
N VAL A 292 -7.64 -0.57 -15.80
CA VAL A 292 -7.99 -1.43 -16.93
C VAL A 292 -7.38 -0.80 -18.17
N PHE A 293 -6.17 -1.22 -18.50
CA PHE A 293 -5.57 -0.90 -19.78
C PHE A 293 -6.07 -1.88 -20.83
N TRP A 294 -6.38 -1.35 -22.01
CA TRP A 294 -6.59 -2.13 -23.22
C TRP A 294 -5.78 -1.53 -24.36
N VAL A 295 -5.50 -2.37 -25.35
CA VAL A 295 -4.86 -1.97 -26.60
C VAL A 295 -5.89 -1.27 -27.48
N SER A 296 -5.70 0.03 -27.69
CA SER A 296 -6.58 0.88 -28.49
C SER A 296 -6.19 0.88 -29.98
N LYS A 297 -4.92 0.63 -30.30
CA LYS A 297 -4.39 0.48 -31.66
C LYS A 297 -3.26 -0.55 -31.68
N TRP A 298 -3.07 -1.25 -32.79
CA TRP A 298 -1.96 -2.17 -32.97
C TRP A 298 -1.55 -2.28 -34.42
N VAL A 299 -0.28 -2.63 -34.64
CA VAL A 299 0.29 -2.89 -35.96
C VAL A 299 1.12 -4.15 -35.87
N ASP A 300 0.89 -5.07 -36.79
CA ASP A 300 1.62 -6.32 -36.85
C ASP A 300 2.71 -6.28 -37.91
N TYR A 301 3.94 -6.34 -37.45
CA TYR A 301 5.14 -6.54 -38.25
C TYR A 301 5.92 -7.76 -37.74
N SER A 302 5.24 -8.78 -37.23
CA SER A 302 5.85 -9.96 -36.61
C SER A 302 6.70 -10.78 -37.56
N ASP A 303 6.50 -10.69 -38.87
CA ASP A 303 7.39 -11.32 -39.86
C ASP A 303 8.84 -10.77 -39.81
N LYS A 304 9.03 -9.53 -39.34
CA LYS A 304 10.33 -8.86 -39.36
C LYS A 304 10.81 -8.33 -38.01
N TYR A 305 9.91 -7.77 -37.22
CA TYR A 305 10.28 -6.97 -36.05
C TYR A 305 9.50 -7.33 -34.78
N GLY A 306 8.21 -7.61 -34.92
CA GLY A 306 7.30 -7.82 -33.78
C GLY A 306 6.00 -7.05 -33.93
N ILE A 307 5.25 -6.94 -32.84
CA ILE A 307 3.96 -6.26 -32.80
C ILE A 307 4.08 -4.93 -32.04
N GLY A 308 3.66 -3.85 -32.67
CA GLY A 308 3.50 -2.54 -32.05
C GLY A 308 2.08 -2.36 -31.55
N TYR A 309 1.91 -1.72 -30.40
CA TYR A 309 0.59 -1.46 -29.81
C TYR A 309 0.56 -0.13 -29.08
N GLN A 310 -0.63 0.47 -29.02
CA GLN A 310 -0.92 1.67 -28.25
C GLN A 310 -2.02 1.35 -27.24
N LEU A 311 -1.79 1.72 -25.98
CA LEU A 311 -2.73 1.54 -24.88
C LEU A 311 -3.81 2.64 -24.89
N CYS A 312 -4.83 2.50 -24.05
CA CYS A 312 -5.95 3.44 -23.95
C CYS A 312 -5.56 4.82 -23.39
N ASP A 313 -4.45 4.91 -22.65
CA ASP A 313 -3.85 6.14 -22.11
C ASP A 313 -2.90 6.86 -23.10
N ASN A 314 -2.75 6.31 -24.31
CA ASN A 314 -1.81 6.73 -25.36
C ASN A 314 -0.34 6.30 -25.16
N SER A 315 -0.02 5.54 -24.11
CA SER A 315 1.28 4.90 -23.97
C SER A 315 1.48 3.88 -25.11
N VAL A 316 2.72 3.74 -25.59
CA VAL A 316 3.05 2.90 -26.75
C VAL A 316 4.05 1.84 -26.37
N GLY A 317 3.81 0.60 -26.80
CA GLY A 317 4.76 -0.47 -26.60
C GLY A 317 5.01 -1.30 -27.85
N VAL A 318 6.09 -2.08 -27.79
CA VAL A 318 6.49 -3.03 -28.81
C VAL A 318 6.88 -4.33 -28.13
N LEU A 319 6.31 -5.44 -28.61
CA LEU A 319 6.78 -6.78 -28.29
C LEU A 319 7.58 -7.29 -29.49
N TYR A 320 8.89 -7.45 -29.30
CA TYR A 320 9.83 -7.87 -30.33
C TYR A 320 9.85 -9.39 -30.47
N ASN A 321 10.31 -9.87 -31.64
CA ASN A 321 10.43 -11.31 -31.93
C ASN A 321 11.43 -12.05 -31.04
N ASP A 322 12.37 -11.34 -30.41
CA ASP A 322 13.32 -11.90 -29.43
C ASP A 322 12.71 -12.03 -28.02
N ASN A 323 11.39 -11.83 -27.88
CA ASN A 323 10.61 -11.77 -26.64
C ASN A 323 10.98 -10.61 -25.69
N SER A 324 11.78 -9.65 -26.14
CA SER A 324 11.96 -8.41 -25.40
C SER A 324 10.81 -7.44 -25.64
N ARG A 325 10.62 -6.50 -24.70
CA ARG A 325 9.50 -5.55 -24.71
C ARG A 325 10.03 -4.15 -24.46
N LEU A 326 9.48 -3.18 -25.17
CA LEU A 326 9.63 -1.76 -24.84
C LEU A 326 8.26 -1.15 -24.59
N VAL A 327 8.16 -0.26 -23.60
CA VAL A 327 6.98 0.56 -23.34
C VAL A 327 7.43 1.99 -23.08
N LEU A 328 6.83 2.94 -23.80
CA LEU A 328 7.02 4.37 -23.67
C LEU A 328 5.73 4.98 -23.13
N ASP A 329 5.84 5.80 -22.09
CA ASP A 329 4.71 6.50 -21.52
C ASP A 329 4.05 7.48 -22.52
N ALA A 330 2.82 7.89 -22.21
CA ALA A 330 2.07 8.83 -23.04
C ALA A 330 2.78 10.19 -23.23
N ALA A 331 3.60 10.61 -22.25
CA ALA A 331 4.40 11.83 -22.32
C ALA A 331 5.62 11.70 -23.25
N GLY A 332 6.05 10.48 -23.59
CA GLY A 332 7.24 10.20 -24.38
C GLY A 332 8.55 10.43 -23.63
N LEU A 333 8.52 10.45 -22.30
CA LEU A 333 9.64 10.77 -21.43
C LEU A 333 10.25 9.51 -20.82
N ASN A 334 9.41 8.58 -20.34
CA ASN A 334 9.85 7.39 -19.63
C ASN A 334 9.73 6.15 -20.50
N LEU A 335 10.86 5.46 -20.69
CA LEU A 335 10.96 4.21 -21.43
C LEU A 335 11.28 3.06 -20.48
N GLN A 336 10.47 2.03 -20.52
CA GLN A 336 10.69 0.76 -19.84
C GLN A 336 11.13 -0.29 -20.87
N TYR A 337 12.25 -0.96 -20.59
CA TYR A 337 12.74 -2.11 -21.33
C TYR A 337 12.62 -3.37 -20.47
N VAL A 338 12.09 -4.43 -21.06
CA VAL A 338 12.00 -5.76 -20.43
C VAL A 338 12.68 -6.77 -21.34
N GLU A 339 13.74 -7.40 -20.84
CA GLU A 339 14.48 -8.43 -21.55
C GLU A 339 13.73 -9.78 -21.51
N ARG A 340 14.21 -10.75 -22.28
CA ARG A 340 13.63 -12.10 -22.38
C ARG A 340 13.52 -12.81 -21.02
N ASP A 341 14.47 -12.60 -20.13
CA ASP A 341 14.49 -13.21 -18.79
C ASP A 341 13.70 -12.41 -17.74
N ASN A 342 12.86 -11.45 -18.19
CA ASN A 342 12.12 -10.49 -17.36
C ASN A 342 13.02 -9.60 -16.49
N TYR A 343 14.26 -9.38 -16.90
CA TYR A 343 15.07 -8.30 -16.36
C TYR A 343 14.56 -6.96 -16.91
N GLU A 344 14.44 -5.96 -16.04
CA GLU A 344 13.74 -4.71 -16.35
C GLU A 344 14.67 -3.51 -16.16
N GLU A 345 14.74 -2.67 -17.19
CA GLU A 345 15.51 -1.43 -17.18
C GLU A 345 14.60 -0.24 -17.47
N TYR A 346 14.88 0.89 -16.84
CA TYR A 346 14.12 2.13 -17.00
C TYR A 346 15.04 3.25 -17.43
N PHE A 347 14.56 4.06 -18.36
CA PHE A 347 15.31 5.14 -18.97
C PHE A 347 14.45 6.39 -19.14
N MET A 348 15.06 7.55 -18.96
CA MET A 348 14.49 8.82 -19.41
C MET A 348 15.05 9.18 -20.80
N MET A 349 14.18 9.30 -21.80
CA MET A 349 14.53 9.47 -23.22
C MET A 349 15.56 10.59 -23.50
N ASN A 350 15.56 11.65 -22.70
CA ASN A 350 16.43 12.81 -22.89
C ASN A 350 17.65 12.84 -21.95
N LYS A 351 17.68 12.01 -20.89
CA LYS A 351 18.76 12.02 -19.88
C LYS A 351 19.69 10.80 -19.98
N ASP A 352 19.19 9.66 -20.47
CA ASP A 352 19.91 8.39 -20.48
C ASP A 352 20.43 7.95 -21.86
N LEU A 353 20.55 8.88 -22.82
CA LEU A 353 20.94 8.61 -24.21
C LEU A 353 22.18 7.69 -24.35
N GLU A 354 23.20 7.91 -23.51
CA GLU A 354 24.43 7.11 -23.49
C GLU A 354 24.20 5.65 -23.06
N ARG A 355 23.33 5.42 -22.07
CA ARG A 355 22.99 4.08 -21.58
C ARG A 355 22.07 3.33 -22.55
N MET A 356 21.28 4.08 -23.31
CA MET A 356 20.32 3.55 -24.29
C MET A 356 20.93 3.19 -25.65
N LYS A 357 22.24 3.38 -25.86
CA LYS A 357 22.91 3.08 -27.15
C LYS A 357 22.64 1.65 -27.63
N HIS A 358 22.62 0.68 -26.72
CA HIS A 358 22.34 -0.71 -27.06
C HIS A 358 20.87 -0.97 -27.50
N LEU A 359 19.94 -0.06 -27.19
CA LEU A 359 18.52 -0.12 -27.52
C LEU A 359 18.13 0.82 -28.67
N GLU A 360 19.09 1.49 -29.32
CA GLU A 360 18.82 2.53 -30.31
C GLU A 360 17.92 2.04 -31.45
N LYS A 361 18.22 0.87 -32.02
CA LYS A 361 17.42 0.27 -33.10
C LYS A 361 15.98 -0.03 -32.66
N LYS A 362 15.82 -0.59 -31.45
CA LYS A 362 14.51 -0.92 -30.88
C LYS A 362 13.71 0.35 -30.60
N THR A 363 14.36 1.35 -30.01
CA THR A 363 13.77 2.66 -29.71
C THR A 363 13.31 3.41 -30.97
N THR A 364 14.12 3.40 -32.02
CA THR A 364 13.77 4.00 -33.32
C THR A 364 12.54 3.34 -33.92
N LEU A 365 12.45 2.01 -33.84
CA LEU A 365 11.29 1.27 -34.32
C LEU A 365 10.03 1.55 -33.49
N LEU A 366 10.16 1.69 -32.16
CA LEU A 366 9.05 2.10 -31.30
C LEU A 366 8.52 3.48 -31.69
N LYS A 367 9.42 4.45 -31.95
CA LYS A 367 9.03 5.78 -32.45
C LYS A 367 8.31 5.69 -33.79
N PHE A 368 8.81 4.88 -34.73
CA PHE A 368 8.16 4.63 -36.01
C PHE A 368 6.74 4.07 -35.85
N PHE A 369 6.55 3.04 -35.02
CA PHE A 369 5.21 2.48 -34.77
C PHE A 369 4.29 3.48 -34.10
N ARG A 370 4.77 4.26 -33.13
CA ARG A 370 4.00 5.34 -32.50
C ARG A 370 3.48 6.33 -33.54
N ASP A 371 4.38 6.84 -34.37
CA ASP A 371 4.05 7.88 -35.34
C ASP A 371 3.10 7.34 -36.41
N TYR A 372 3.33 6.11 -36.88
CA TYR A 372 2.43 5.41 -37.80
C TYR A 372 1.03 5.21 -37.20
N MET A 373 0.92 4.68 -35.98
CA MET A 373 -0.38 4.47 -35.31
C MET A 373 -1.13 5.77 -35.06
N ASN A 374 -0.41 6.86 -34.75
CA ASN A 374 -1.03 8.17 -34.55
C ASN A 374 -1.55 8.78 -35.86
N GLN A 375 -0.85 8.58 -36.98
CA GLN A 375 -1.21 9.16 -38.27
C GLN A 375 -2.24 8.33 -39.05
N HIS A 376 -2.22 7.00 -38.94
CA HIS A 376 -2.95 6.12 -39.85
C HIS A 376 -4.07 5.30 -39.19
N LEU A 377 -4.11 5.22 -37.86
CA LEU A 377 -5.09 4.39 -37.17
C LEU A 377 -6.03 5.22 -36.29
N LEU A 378 -7.33 4.94 -36.38
CA LEU A 378 -8.34 5.47 -35.48
C LEU A 378 -8.23 4.77 -34.12
N LYS A 379 -8.49 5.51 -33.04
CA LYS A 379 -8.47 4.98 -31.67
C LYS A 379 -9.76 4.21 -31.40
N ALA A 380 -9.65 2.94 -31.04
CA ALA A 380 -10.82 2.13 -30.64
C ALA A 380 -11.15 2.31 -29.15
N GLY A 381 -12.46 2.37 -28.83
CA GLY A 381 -13.00 2.40 -27.46
C GLY A 381 -13.43 3.79 -26.95
N GLU A 382 -14.23 3.80 -25.87
CA GLU A 382 -14.68 5.03 -25.19
C GLU A 382 -13.53 5.78 -24.49
N LYS A 383 -13.70 7.09 -24.24
CA LYS A 383 -12.76 7.88 -23.45
C LYS A 383 -12.80 7.40 -21.99
N PHE A 384 -11.78 6.65 -21.58
CA PHE A 384 -11.57 6.34 -20.17
C PHE A 384 -11.14 7.60 -19.42
N ALA A 385 -11.82 7.91 -18.32
CA ALA A 385 -11.33 8.86 -17.34
C ALA A 385 -10.43 8.09 -16.35
N PRO A 386 -9.13 8.41 -16.24
CA PRO A 386 -8.26 7.81 -15.23
C PRO A 386 -8.86 8.01 -13.83
N LYS A 387 -8.78 7.00 -12.97
CA LYS A 387 -9.15 7.17 -11.55
C LYS A 387 -7.99 7.84 -10.82
N GLU A 388 -8.29 8.64 -9.80
CA GLU A 388 -7.26 9.19 -8.91
C GLU A 388 -6.40 8.04 -8.34
N GLY A 389 -5.08 8.09 -8.59
CA GLY A 389 -4.11 7.06 -8.20
C GLY A 389 -3.67 6.11 -9.33
N ASP A 390 -4.34 6.10 -10.48
CA ASP A 390 -3.91 5.31 -11.66
C ASP A 390 -2.60 5.86 -12.27
N GLU A 391 -2.23 7.11 -11.97
CA GLU A 391 -1.02 7.78 -12.47
C GLU A 391 0.28 7.13 -11.99
N LEU A 392 0.25 6.45 -10.85
CA LEU A 392 1.39 5.75 -10.27
C LEU A 392 1.43 4.27 -10.68
N ALA A 393 0.43 3.80 -11.43
CA ALA A 393 0.35 2.41 -11.83
C ALA A 393 1.37 2.10 -12.94
N ARG A 394 2.00 0.95 -12.82
CA ARG A 394 2.97 0.46 -13.79
C ARG A 394 2.28 0.16 -15.13
N LEU A 395 2.83 0.68 -16.22
CA LEU A 395 2.28 0.42 -17.56
C LEU A 395 2.39 -1.07 -17.91
N PRO A 396 1.29 -1.72 -18.32
CA PRO A 396 1.35 -3.11 -18.72
C PRO A 396 2.02 -3.27 -20.07
N CYS A 397 2.79 -4.35 -20.19
CA CYS A 397 3.40 -4.75 -21.44
C CYS A 397 2.56 -5.82 -22.13
N LEU A 398 2.62 -5.92 -23.46
CA LEU A 398 2.09 -7.09 -24.16
C LEU A 398 2.95 -8.32 -23.85
N ARG A 399 2.35 -9.30 -23.16
CA ARG A 399 3.00 -10.55 -22.76
C ARG A 399 3.04 -11.53 -23.92
N SER A 400 1.91 -11.69 -24.60
CA SER A 400 1.73 -12.61 -25.72
C SER A 400 0.57 -12.16 -26.58
N TRP A 401 0.55 -12.61 -27.83
CA TRP A 401 -0.57 -12.42 -28.73
C TRP A 401 -0.69 -13.63 -29.67
N PHE A 402 -1.88 -13.84 -30.21
CA PHE A 402 -2.09 -14.80 -31.29
C PHE A 402 -3.27 -14.39 -32.14
N ARG A 403 -3.32 -14.91 -33.37
CA ARG A 403 -4.46 -14.74 -34.27
C ARG A 403 -5.24 -16.03 -34.41
N THR A 404 -6.54 -15.86 -34.52
CA THR A 404 -7.50 -16.88 -34.93
C THR A 404 -8.09 -16.47 -36.27
N GLY A 405 -8.84 -17.37 -36.92
CA GLY A 405 -9.54 -17.03 -38.17
C GLY A 405 -10.59 -15.93 -38.05
N SER A 406 -10.92 -15.47 -36.84
CA SER A 406 -11.99 -14.49 -36.60
C SER A 406 -11.64 -13.40 -35.59
N ALA A 407 -10.41 -13.36 -35.08
CA ALA A 407 -10.00 -12.36 -34.09
C ALA A 407 -8.48 -12.38 -33.86
N ILE A 408 -7.93 -11.26 -33.42
CA ILE A 408 -6.65 -11.18 -32.72
C ILE A 408 -6.88 -11.16 -31.21
N VAL A 409 -6.07 -11.93 -30.47
CA VAL A 409 -6.11 -11.99 -29.02
C VAL A 409 -4.80 -11.43 -28.46
N LEU A 410 -4.91 -10.48 -27.55
CA LEU A 410 -3.81 -9.72 -26.94
C LEU A 410 -3.84 -9.94 -25.43
N HIS A 411 -2.71 -10.37 -24.86
CA HIS A 411 -2.59 -10.64 -23.42
C HIS A 411 -1.54 -9.72 -22.80
N LEU A 412 -1.97 -8.87 -21.87
CA LEU A 412 -1.13 -7.90 -21.17
C LEU A 412 -0.55 -8.47 -19.87
N THR A 413 0.57 -7.92 -19.38
CA THR A 413 1.26 -8.40 -18.17
C THR A 413 0.45 -8.23 -16.89
N ASN A 414 -0.47 -7.26 -16.85
CA ASN A 414 -1.43 -7.02 -15.76
C ASN A 414 -2.61 -8.01 -15.76
N GLY A 415 -2.63 -9.00 -16.66
CA GLY A 415 -3.68 -10.01 -16.73
C GLY A 415 -4.87 -9.62 -17.61
N THR A 416 -4.88 -8.44 -18.25
CA THR A 416 -5.91 -8.12 -19.26
C THR A 416 -5.77 -9.07 -20.46
N LEU A 417 -6.86 -9.76 -20.79
CA LEU A 417 -6.99 -10.52 -22.03
C LEU A 417 -8.03 -9.83 -22.93
N GLN A 418 -7.58 -9.32 -24.06
CA GLN A 418 -8.40 -8.58 -25.02
C GLN A 418 -8.55 -9.38 -26.31
N LYS A 419 -9.79 -9.51 -26.79
CA LYS A 419 -10.13 -10.11 -28.08
C LYS A 419 -10.68 -9.03 -28.99
N ASN A 420 -10.03 -8.77 -30.12
CA ASN A 420 -10.52 -7.85 -31.15
C ASN A 420 -10.91 -8.69 -32.38
N THR A 421 -12.20 -8.67 -32.72
CA THR A 421 -12.79 -9.38 -33.87
C THR A 421 -12.63 -8.60 -35.15
#